data_AF-A0A972NR26-F1
#
_entry.id   AF-A0A972NR26-F1
#
_cell.length_a   1.000
_cell.length_b   1.000
_cell.length_c   1.000
_cell.angle_alpha   90.00
_cell.angle_beta   90.00
_cell.angle_gamma   90.00
#
_symmetry.space_group_name_H-M   'P 1'
#
loop_
_entity.id
_entity.type
_entity.pdbx_description
1 polymer ?
#
loop_
_entity_poly.entity_id
_entity_poly.type
_entity_poly.pdbx_seq_one_letter_code
_entity_poly.pdbx_strand_id
1 'polypeptide(L)'
;MAELWLGNVADDASDEEIRELLIKYGFPSFDDIQRVQGAGSRPGVLLTFNDTDPQVLRSLLPRIEKLFWKNHTLLVQVMIQHND
;
A
#
# COMPACT_ATOMS: atom_id res chain seq x y z
N MET A 1 -2.17 14.29 5.47
CA MET A 1 -1.91 13.54 4.23
C MET A 1 -0.78 12.56 4.47
N ALA A 2 -0.97 11.32 4.03
CA ALA A 2 0.01 10.26 4.11
C ALA A 2 -0.01 9.46 2.81
N GLU A 3 1.15 8.94 2.43
CA GLU A 3 1.29 8.10 1.25
C GLU A 3 1.74 6.70 1.69
N LEU A 4 1.21 5.66 1.05
CA LEU A 4 1.55 4.27 1.35
C LEU A 4 2.05 3.61 0.07
N TRP A 5 3.29 3.17 0.11
CA TRP A 5 3.88 2.37 -0.94
C TRP A 5 3.64 0.89 -0.68
N LEU A 6 3.00 0.22 -1.63
CA LEU A 6 2.91 -1.23 -1.70
C LEU A 6 3.78 -1.73 -2.86
N GLY A 7 4.94 -2.30 -2.55
CA GLY A 7 5.80 -2.98 -3.50
C GLY A 7 5.53 -4.48 -3.58
N ASN A 8 5.97 -5.10 -4.67
CA ASN A 8 5.83 -6.54 -4.93
C ASN A 8 4.37 -7.00 -4.94
N VAL A 9 3.48 -6.12 -5.42
CA VAL A 9 2.08 -6.44 -5.67
C VAL A 9 2.02 -7.39 -6.86
N ALA A 10 1.07 -8.33 -6.86
CA ALA A 10 0.86 -9.18 -8.02
C ALA A 10 0.41 -8.33 -9.22
N ASP A 11 0.98 -8.56 -10.40
CA ASP A 11 0.63 -7.80 -11.62
C ASP A 11 -0.87 -7.89 -11.95
N ASP A 12 -1.46 -9.06 -11.66
CA ASP A 12 -2.87 -9.38 -11.80
C ASP A 12 -3.77 -8.77 -10.70
N ALA A 13 -3.19 -8.10 -9.69
CA ALA A 13 -3.98 -7.46 -8.65
C ALA A 13 -4.72 -6.23 -9.21
N SER A 14 -6.04 -6.24 -9.07
CA SER A 14 -6.88 -5.07 -9.35
C SER A 14 -6.80 -4.08 -8.18
N ASP A 15 -7.07 -2.82 -8.47
CA ASP A 15 -7.11 -1.74 -7.47
C ASP A 15 -8.19 -1.98 -6.43
N GLU A 16 -9.34 -2.53 -6.84
CA GLU A 16 -10.40 -3.01 -5.95
C GLU A 16 -9.90 -4.09 -4.97
N GLU A 17 -9.20 -5.11 -5.47
CA GLU A 17 -8.64 -6.19 -4.64
C GLU A 17 -7.64 -5.66 -3.60
N ILE A 18 -6.79 -4.71 -4.00
CA ILE A 18 -5.84 -4.04 -3.10
C ILE A 18 -6.59 -3.27 -2.02
N ARG A 19 -7.69 -2.60 -2.39
CA ARG A 19 -8.55 -1.86 -1.47
C ARG A 19 -9.21 -2.81 -0.46
N GLU A 20 -9.79 -3.91 -0.92
CA GLU A 20 -10.41 -4.91 -0.05
C GLU A 20 -9.40 -5.55 0.89
N LEU A 21 -8.20 -5.87 0.40
CA LEU A 21 -7.10 -6.38 1.22
C LEU A 21 -6.79 -5.41 2.36
N LEU A 22 -6.59 -4.13 2.04
CA LEU A 22 -6.30 -3.10 3.04
C LEU A 22 -7.41 -2.99 4.07
N ILE A 23 -8.67 -2.88 3.63
CA ILE A 23 -9.84 -2.81 4.51
C ILE A 23 -9.93 -4.04 5.41
N LYS A 24 -9.67 -5.23 4.87
CA LYS A 24 -9.67 -6.50 5.61
C LYS A 24 -8.64 -6.53 6.74
N TYR A 25 -7.50 -5.86 6.58
CA TYR A 25 -6.46 -5.75 7.62
C TYR A 25 -6.63 -4.53 8.54
N GLY A 26 -7.68 -3.73 8.34
CA GLY A 26 -8.03 -2.58 9.17
C GLY A 26 -7.48 -1.25 8.67
N PHE A 27 -6.96 -1.19 7.44
CA PHE A 27 -6.63 0.06 6.79
C PHE A 27 -7.88 0.76 6.25
N PRO A 28 -7.91 2.09 6.22
CA PRO A 28 -8.98 2.82 5.55
C PRO A 28 -8.88 2.68 4.03
N SER A 29 -9.94 3.08 3.33
CA SER A 29 -9.92 3.25 1.88
C SER A 29 -9.02 4.42 1.48
N PHE A 30 -8.12 4.20 0.52
CA PHE A 30 -7.33 5.27 -0.09
C PHE A 30 -8.18 6.18 -0.99
N ASP A 31 -7.72 7.41 -1.14
CA ASP A 31 -8.32 8.43 -2.02
C ASP A 31 -7.82 8.29 -3.47
N ASP A 32 -6.52 8.03 -3.64
CA ASP A 32 -5.87 7.89 -4.94
C ASP A 32 -4.93 6.67 -4.98
N ILE A 33 -4.76 6.08 -6.16
CA ILE A 33 -3.86 4.97 -6.42
C ILE A 33 -3.06 5.21 -7.70
N GLN A 34 -1.74 5.18 -7.57
CA GLN A 34 -0.80 5.27 -8.68
C GLN A 34 -0.03 3.97 -8.83
N ARG A 35 -0.24 3.26 -9.95
CA ARG A 35 0.53 2.06 -10.27
C ARG A 35 1.89 2.47 -10.86
N VAL A 36 2.96 1.99 -10.23
CA VAL A 36 4.34 2.19 -10.68
C VAL A 36 4.86 0.85 -11.23
N GLN A 37 5.00 0.77 -12.55
CA GLN A 37 5.66 -0.36 -13.19
C GLN A 37 7.15 -0.32 -12.84
N GLY A 38 7.60 -1.21 -11.95
CA GLY A 38 9.02 -1.40 -11.69
C GLY A 38 9.73 -1.92 -12.93
N ALA A 39 10.94 -1.41 -13.20
CA ALA A 39 11.71 -1.62 -14.44
C ALA A 39 12.22 -3.07 -14.70
N GLY A 40 11.45 -4.11 -14.37
CA GLY A 40 11.76 -5.46 -14.87
C GLY A 40 11.13 -6.66 -14.18
N SER A 41 10.58 -6.58 -12.95
CA SER A 41 9.96 -7.78 -12.31
C SER A 41 9.09 -7.52 -11.07
N ARG A 42 8.92 -6.28 -10.61
CA ARG A 42 8.17 -6.00 -9.37
C ARG A 42 7.35 -4.73 -9.51
N PRO A 43 6.08 -4.85 -9.94
CA PRO A 43 5.17 -3.72 -9.91
C PRO A 43 4.91 -3.30 -8.45
N GLY A 44 4.74 -1.99 -8.26
CA GLY A 44 4.35 -1.40 -7.00
C GLY A 44 3.19 -0.45 -7.22
N VAL A 45 2.48 -0.11 -6.14
CA VAL A 45 1.43 0.91 -6.15
C VAL A 45 1.70 1.90 -5.03
N LEU A 46 1.51 3.18 -5.32
CA LEU A 46 1.50 4.25 -4.35
C LEU A 46 0.04 4.61 -4.08
N LEU A 47 -0.33 4.64 -2.81
CA LEU A 47 -1.68 4.96 -2.37
C LEU A 47 -1.64 6.27 -1.60
N THR A 48 -2.53 7.19 -1.92
CA THR A 48 -2.61 8.48 -1.24
C THR A 48 -3.80 8.47 -0.29
N PHE A 49 -3.55 8.89 0.95
CA PHE A 49 -4.54 9.07 2.00
C PHE A 49 -4.55 10.53 2.44
N ASN A 50 -5.60 11.25 2.10
CA ASN A 50 -5.73 12.65 2.49
C ASN A 50 -6.20 12.80 3.94
N ASP A 51 -7.16 11.96 4.34
CA ASP A 51 -7.81 12.02 5.66
C ASP A 51 -7.20 11.07 6.71
N THR A 52 -6.21 10.26 6.34
CA THR A 52 -5.58 9.30 7.27
C THR A 52 -4.26 9.81 7.83
N ASP A 53 -4.10 9.65 9.14
CA ASP A 53 -2.87 9.99 9.83
C ASP A 53 -1.75 8.93 9.57
N PRO A 54 -0.53 9.35 9.20
CA PRO A 54 0.57 8.42 8.93
C PRO A 54 0.96 7.58 10.15
N GLN A 55 0.75 8.05 11.38
CA GLN A 55 1.01 7.25 12.57
C GLN A 55 0.09 6.03 12.65
N VAL A 56 -1.18 6.18 12.29
CA VAL A 56 -2.15 5.08 12.26
C VAL A 56 -1.73 4.02 11.23
N LEU A 57 -1.35 4.46 10.03
CA LEU A 57 -0.85 3.56 8.99
C LEU A 57 0.41 2.81 9.46
N ARG A 58 1.34 3.49 10.14
CA ARG A 58 2.56 2.88 10.69
C ARG A 58 2.29 1.83 11.76
N SER A 59 1.24 2.00 12.57
CA SER A 59 0.82 0.96 13.53
C SER A 59 0.25 -0.29 12.84
N LEU A 60 -0.28 -0.15 11.62
CA LEU A 60 -0.86 -1.24 10.85
C LEU A 60 0.16 -1.91 9.90
N LEU A 61 1.24 -1.23 9.51
CA LEU A 61 2.35 -1.77 8.71
C LEU A 61 2.79 -3.19 9.11
N PRO A 62 3.13 -3.48 10.39
CA PRO A 62 3.61 -4.81 10.80
C PRO A 62 2.62 -5.95 10.54
N ARG A 63 1.34 -5.64 10.31
CA ARG A 63 0.31 -6.64 10.00
C ARG A 63 0.35 -7.08 8.55
N ILE A 64 0.78 -6.22 7.63
CA ILE A 64 0.73 -6.45 6.18
C ILE A 64 2.10 -6.47 5.48
N GLU A 65 3.15 -5.91 6.08
CA GLU A 65 4.51 -5.84 5.50
C GLU A 65 5.19 -7.21 5.26
N LYS A 66 4.64 -8.29 5.83
CA LYS A 66 5.08 -9.68 5.65
C LYS A 66 3.96 -10.58 5.16
N LEU A 67 2.90 -9.97 4.64
CA LEU A 67 1.78 -10.72 4.12
C LEU A 67 2.19 -11.42 2.83
N PHE A 68 2.01 -12.73 2.80
CA PHE A 68 2.11 -13.51 1.57
C PHE A 68 0.76 -13.51 0.87
N TRP A 69 0.65 -12.77 -0.24
CA TRP A 69 -0.58 -12.61 -1.01
C TRP A 69 -0.31 -12.85 -2.50
N LYS A 70 -1.18 -13.63 -3.14
CA LYS A 70 -1.07 -14.02 -4.56
C LYS A 70 0.33 -14.52 -4.97
N ASN A 71 1.00 -15.31 -4.12
CA ASN A 71 2.35 -15.84 -4.35
C ASN A 71 3.50 -14.80 -4.25
N HIS A 72 3.23 -13.62 -3.72
CA HIS A 72 4.21 -12.56 -3.48
C HIS A 72 4.17 -12.11 -2.02
N THR A 73 5.34 -11.86 -1.43
CA THR A 73 5.42 -11.17 -0.13
C THR A 73 5.28 -9.68 -0.37
N LEU A 74 4.18 -9.08 0.10
CA LEU A 74 3.96 -7.65 -0.06
C LEU A 74 4.98 -6.85 0.75
N LEU A 75 5.52 -5.82 0.13
CA LEU A 75 6.39 -4.86 0.79
C LEU A 75 5.58 -3.60 1.04
N VAL A 76 5.46 -3.16 2.28
CA VAL A 76 4.61 -2.02 2.62
C VAL A 76 5.44 -0.98 3.35
N GLN A 77 5.40 0.26 2.87
CA GLN A 77 6.17 1.36 3.43
C GLN A 77 5.33 2.64 3.43
N VAL A 78 5.16 3.25 4.62
CA VAL A 78 4.54 4.58 4.72
C VAL A 78 5.56 5.63 4.27
N MET A 79 5.21 6.37 3.23
CA MET A 79 5.90 7.57 2.81
C MET A 79 5.24 8.76 3.52
N ILE A 80 5.96 9.35 4.46
CA ILE A 80 5.52 10.57 5.12
C ILE A 80 6.00 11.69 4.22
N GLN A 81 5.08 12.44 3.62
CA GLN A 81 5.45 13.67 2.94
C GLN A 81 5.92 14.64 4.04
N HIS A 82 7.25 14.73 4.21
CA HIS A 82 7.85 15.62 5.19
C HIS A 82 7.62 17.03 4.66
N ASN A 83 6.54 17.67 5.08
CA ASN A 83 6.33 19.09 4.85
C ASN A 83 7.25 19.84 5.82
N ASP A 84 8.51 20.06 5.41
CA ASP A 84 9.40 21.05 6.04
C ASP A 84 8.80 22.45 5.94
#